data_AF-A0A0F9EXW3-F1
#
_entry.id   AF-A0A0F9EXW3-F1
#
_cell.length_a   1.000
_cell.length_b   1.000
_cell.length_c   1.000
_cell.angle_alpha   90.00
_cell.angle_beta   90.00
_cell.angle_gamma   90.00
#
_symmetry.space_group_name_H-M   'P 1'
#
loop_
_entity.id
_entity.type
_entity.pdbx_description
1 polymer ?
#
loop_
_entity_poly.entity_id
_entity_poly.type
_entity_poly.pdbx_seq_one_letter_code
_entity_poly.pdbx_strand_id
1 'polypeptide(L)'
;MSIKRNGMKAIIISVVCLLTGCANSPIVISHMSPEELRSVDIKVLCHAHAAYTKNPGYFFQTKPRPPNKKIMAELLRRDTEGQNGGMPLFTDREWRLIGTRKVSVGMSEAALICSWGLPDSCGGISHSSYGPTQYAYQSCEGYSSRFVYVEDGTVTDFSVFR
;
A
#
# COMPACT_ATOMS: atom_id res chain seq x y z
N MET A 1 14.48 63.19 -9.18
CA MET A 1 13.40 62.28 -8.76
C MET A 1 13.64 60.92 -9.39
N SER A 2 14.11 59.95 -8.62
CA SER A 2 14.56 58.63 -9.08
C SER A 2 13.58 57.56 -8.60
N ILE A 3 13.02 56.79 -9.54
CA ILE A 3 12.06 55.71 -9.29
C ILE A 3 12.85 54.41 -9.12
N LYS A 4 12.90 53.87 -7.90
CA LYS A 4 13.45 52.54 -7.62
C LYS A 4 12.40 51.47 -7.97
N ARG A 5 12.65 50.69 -9.02
CA ARG A 5 12.01 49.39 -9.29
C ARG A 5 12.71 48.33 -8.45
N ASN A 6 11.99 47.67 -7.54
CA ASN A 6 12.42 46.44 -6.87
C ASN A 6 11.22 45.52 -6.67
N GLY A 7 11.36 44.23 -7.00
CA GLY A 7 10.54 43.18 -6.39
C GLY A 7 9.64 42.32 -7.28
N MET A 8 9.98 42.04 -8.53
CA MET A 8 9.44 40.86 -9.23
C MET A 8 10.29 39.66 -8.81
N LYS A 9 9.74 38.73 -8.01
CA LYS A 9 10.15 37.31 -7.83
C LYS A 9 9.57 36.76 -6.52
N ALA A 10 8.28 36.43 -6.46
CA ALA A 10 7.75 35.67 -5.32
C ALA A 10 6.38 35.01 -5.56
N ILE A 11 6.02 34.53 -6.77
CA ILE A 11 4.74 33.82 -6.94
C ILE A 11 4.87 32.71 -8.00
N ILE A 12 5.75 31.73 -7.80
CA ILE A 12 5.72 30.45 -8.56
C ILE A 12 6.15 29.29 -7.64
N ILE A 13 5.63 29.20 -6.42
CA ILE A 13 5.80 28.00 -5.56
C ILE A 13 4.53 27.81 -4.72
N SER A 14 3.38 27.53 -5.36
CA SER A 14 2.18 27.19 -4.58
C SER A 14 1.14 26.31 -5.30
N VAL A 15 1.46 25.76 -6.49
CA VAL A 15 0.49 24.94 -7.27
C VAL A 15 0.91 23.45 -7.39
N VAL A 16 2.15 23.09 -7.03
CA VAL A 16 2.65 21.70 -7.17
C VAL A 16 2.16 20.75 -6.07
N CYS A 17 1.71 21.26 -4.92
CA CYS A 17 1.35 20.42 -3.77
C CYS A 17 -0.09 19.87 -3.77
N LEU A 18 -0.92 20.22 -4.76
CA LEU A 18 -2.33 19.80 -4.81
C LEU A 18 -2.60 18.56 -5.69
N LEU A 19 -1.59 18.05 -6.41
CA LEU A 19 -1.73 16.87 -7.29
C LEU A 19 -1.13 15.58 -6.71
N THR A 20 -0.35 15.66 -5.63
CA THR A 20 0.35 14.50 -5.06
C THR A 20 -0.55 13.61 -4.19
N GLY A 21 -1.71 14.09 -3.75
CA GLY A 21 -2.63 13.35 -2.87
C GLY A 21 -3.35 12.16 -3.52
N CYS A 22 -3.42 12.08 -4.85
CA CYS A 22 -4.17 11.03 -5.57
C CYS A 22 -3.27 10.05 -6.36
N ALA A 23 -1.97 10.33 -6.47
CA ALA A 23 -1.05 9.58 -7.32
C ALA A 23 -0.87 8.12 -6.88
N ASN A 24 -0.99 7.84 -5.59
CA ASN A 24 -0.82 6.50 -5.02
C ASN A 24 -2.14 5.75 -4.79
N SER A 25 -3.25 6.22 -5.37
CA SER A 25 -4.52 5.50 -5.26
C SER A 25 -4.48 4.21 -6.08
N PRO A 26 -5.10 3.11 -5.60
CA PRO A 26 -5.20 1.87 -6.37
C PRO A 26 -5.80 2.06 -7.78
N ILE A 27 -6.73 3.02 -7.92
CA ILE A 27 -7.36 3.34 -9.20
C ILE A 27 -6.35 3.95 -10.17
N VAL A 28 -5.54 4.93 -9.75
CA VAL A 28 -4.53 5.54 -10.63
C VAL A 28 -3.49 4.51 -11.03
N ILE A 29 -2.96 3.76 -10.07
CA ILE A 29 -1.94 2.72 -10.31
C ILE A 29 -2.46 1.67 -11.29
N SER A 30 -3.75 1.32 -11.24
CA SER A 30 -4.31 0.34 -12.16
C SER A 30 -4.32 0.76 -13.64
N HIS A 31 -4.27 2.06 -13.90
CA HIS A 31 -4.28 2.64 -15.24
C HIS A 31 -2.87 2.96 -15.75
N MET A 32 -1.86 2.91 -14.88
CA MET A 32 -0.46 3.12 -15.26
C MET A 32 0.01 2.13 -16.34
N SER A 33 0.95 2.59 -17.15
CA SER A 33 1.68 1.73 -18.09
C SER A 33 2.65 0.79 -17.33
N PRO A 34 3.09 -0.31 -17.96
CA PRO A 34 4.12 -1.18 -17.37
C PRO A 34 5.40 -0.44 -16.99
N GLU A 35 5.79 0.59 -17.75
CA GLU A 35 6.98 1.40 -17.51
C GLU A 35 6.80 2.28 -16.27
N GLU A 36 5.63 2.89 -16.11
CA GLU A 36 5.29 3.69 -14.93
C GLU A 36 5.24 2.84 -13.66
N LEU A 37 4.70 1.61 -13.75
CA LEU A 37 4.63 0.69 -12.61
C LEU A 37 6.01 0.32 -12.04
N ARG A 38 7.09 0.44 -12.81
CA ARG A 38 8.47 0.16 -12.36
C ARG A 38 8.98 1.17 -11.33
N SER A 39 8.49 2.42 -11.37
CA SER A 39 8.92 3.46 -10.42
C SER A 39 8.09 3.49 -9.13
N VAL A 40 6.97 2.75 -9.09
CA VAL A 40 6.08 2.72 -7.94
C VAL A 40 6.71 1.95 -6.79
N ASP A 41 6.61 2.48 -5.57
CA ASP A 41 7.04 1.79 -4.36
C ASP A 41 6.32 0.45 -4.17
N ILE A 42 7.02 -0.52 -3.58
CA ILE A 42 6.48 -1.87 -3.45
C ILE A 42 5.22 -1.92 -2.56
N LYS A 43 5.19 -1.16 -1.46
CA LYS A 43 4.02 -1.14 -0.56
C LYS A 43 2.81 -0.55 -1.28
N VAL A 44 3.04 0.45 -2.14
CA VAL A 44 2.01 1.08 -2.96
C VAL A 44 1.46 0.12 -4.02
N LEU A 45 2.33 -0.64 -4.71
CA LEU A 45 1.91 -1.71 -5.63
C LEU A 45 1.12 -2.81 -4.92
N CYS A 46 1.60 -3.25 -3.75
CA CYS A 46 0.92 -4.24 -2.92
C CYS A 46 -0.46 -3.77 -2.47
N HIS A 47 -0.57 -2.50 -2.04
CA HIS A 47 -1.86 -1.93 -1.65
C HIS A 47 -2.83 -1.91 -2.83
N ALA A 48 -2.35 -1.49 -4.01
CA ALA A 48 -3.15 -1.51 -5.23
C ALA A 48 -3.59 -2.93 -5.60
N HIS A 49 -2.69 -3.91 -5.53
CA HIS A 49 -3.02 -5.32 -5.75
C HIS A 49 -4.12 -5.81 -4.79
N ALA A 50 -3.95 -5.55 -3.49
CA ALA A 50 -4.88 -5.96 -2.45
C ALA A 50 -6.26 -5.31 -2.60
N ALA A 51 -6.32 -4.05 -3.04
CA ALA A 51 -7.57 -3.33 -3.27
C ALA A 51 -8.40 -3.93 -4.42
N TYR A 52 -7.77 -4.46 -5.47
CA TYR A 52 -8.47 -5.14 -6.57
C TYR A 52 -9.03 -6.50 -6.17
N THR A 53 -8.33 -7.20 -5.30
CA THR A 53 -8.74 -8.52 -4.83
C THR A 53 -9.75 -8.41 -3.68
N LYS A 54 -9.87 -7.24 -3.00
CA LYS A 54 -10.83 -7.03 -1.89
C LYS A 54 -12.24 -7.10 -2.48
N ASN A 55 -13.11 -7.86 -1.82
CA ASN A 55 -14.53 -7.84 -2.14
C ASN A 55 -15.06 -6.45 -1.71
N PRO A 56 -15.63 -5.64 -2.61
CA PRO A 56 -15.98 -4.26 -2.30
C PRO A 56 -17.15 -4.23 -1.33
N GLY A 57 -16.85 -4.00 -0.05
CA GLY A 57 -17.85 -3.73 0.99
C GLY A 57 -18.41 -2.31 0.96
N TYR A 58 -18.16 -1.50 -0.07
CA TYR A 58 -18.66 -0.12 -0.16
C TYR A 58 -19.35 0.19 -1.50
N PHE A 59 -20.67 0.36 -1.36
CA PHE A 59 -21.68 1.07 -2.17
C PHE A 59 -22.10 0.64 -3.58
N PHE A 60 -21.29 0.04 -4.47
CA PHE A 60 -21.81 -0.22 -5.86
C PHE A 60 -21.29 -1.45 -6.60
N GLN A 61 -20.54 -2.34 -5.96
CA GLN A 61 -20.04 -3.56 -6.62
C GLN A 61 -20.34 -4.80 -5.80
N THR A 62 -20.91 -5.81 -6.45
CA THR A 62 -21.40 -7.05 -5.82
C THR A 62 -20.46 -8.23 -6.02
N LYS A 63 -19.33 -8.04 -6.72
CA LYS A 63 -18.37 -9.11 -7.04
C LYS A 63 -16.92 -8.62 -6.90
N PRO A 64 -15.99 -9.46 -6.42
CA PRO A 64 -14.57 -9.16 -6.48
C PRO A 64 -14.15 -8.97 -7.94
N ARG A 65 -13.31 -7.96 -8.22
CA ARG A 65 -12.73 -7.82 -9.56
C ARG A 65 -11.64 -8.86 -9.76
N PRO A 66 -11.44 -9.36 -11.00
CA PRO A 66 -10.26 -10.15 -11.29
C PRO A 66 -9.00 -9.33 -10.95
N PRO A 67 -7.93 -9.97 -10.44
CA PRO A 67 -6.68 -9.27 -10.14
C PRO A 67 -6.20 -8.47 -11.34
N ASN A 68 -5.73 -7.24 -11.12
CA ASN A 68 -5.15 -6.46 -12.20
C ASN A 68 -3.88 -7.16 -12.72
N LYS A 69 -3.95 -7.68 -13.94
CA LYS A 69 -2.87 -8.45 -14.57
C LYS A 69 -1.56 -7.66 -14.67
N LYS A 70 -1.60 -6.34 -14.87
CA LYS A 70 -0.41 -5.50 -15.00
C LYS A 70 0.33 -5.38 -13.66
N ILE A 71 -0.41 -5.11 -12.59
CA ILE A 71 0.15 -5.02 -11.24
C ILE A 71 0.75 -6.37 -10.81
N MET A 72 0.03 -7.47 -11.05
CA MET A 72 0.55 -8.80 -10.75
C MET A 72 1.80 -9.14 -11.57
N ALA A 73 1.80 -8.81 -12.87
CA ALA A 73 2.96 -9.02 -13.72
C ALA A 73 4.19 -8.24 -13.22
N GLU A 74 4.01 -7.00 -12.76
CA GLU A 74 5.11 -6.22 -12.19
C GLU A 74 5.61 -6.80 -10.87
N LEU A 75 4.72 -7.25 -9.98
CA LEU A 75 5.11 -7.91 -8.73
C LEU A 75 5.93 -9.19 -9.00
N LEU A 76 5.47 -10.04 -9.94
CA LEU A 76 6.18 -11.25 -10.34
C LEU A 76 7.51 -10.95 -11.03
N ARG A 77 7.58 -9.88 -11.83
CA ARG A 77 8.83 -9.42 -12.45
C ARG A 77 9.85 -9.03 -11.38
N ARG A 78 9.45 -8.22 -10.39
CA ARG A 78 10.32 -7.82 -9.27
C ARG A 78 10.74 -9.00 -8.41
N ASP A 79 9.84 -9.96 -8.24
CA ASP A 79 10.13 -11.21 -7.52
C ASP A 79 11.15 -12.08 -8.24
N THR A 80 11.03 -12.20 -9.56
CA THR A 80 11.93 -13.02 -10.40
C THR A 80 13.30 -12.38 -10.58
N GLU A 81 13.36 -11.06 -10.75
CA GLU A 81 14.63 -10.32 -10.88
C GLU A 81 15.37 -10.20 -9.54
N GLY A 82 14.63 -10.32 -8.44
CA GLY A 82 15.13 -10.21 -7.08
C GLY A 82 15.57 -8.80 -6.70
N GLN A 83 15.57 -8.52 -5.40
CA GLN A 83 16.14 -7.30 -4.83
C GLN A 83 17.53 -7.62 -4.24
N ASN A 84 18.47 -6.66 -4.32
CA ASN A 84 19.75 -6.68 -3.57
C ASN A 84 20.48 -8.04 -3.54
N GLY A 85 20.87 -8.58 -4.71
CA GLY A 85 21.66 -9.82 -4.79
C GLY A 85 20.88 -11.06 -5.22
N GLY A 86 19.71 -10.89 -5.84
CA GLY A 86 18.95 -11.96 -6.47
C GLY A 86 18.02 -12.74 -5.54
N MET A 87 17.70 -12.20 -4.35
CA MET A 87 16.67 -12.79 -3.50
C MET A 87 15.27 -12.39 -3.98
N PRO A 88 14.31 -13.34 -3.98
CA PRO A 88 12.94 -13.06 -4.38
C PRO A 88 12.32 -12.00 -3.46
N LEU A 89 11.33 -11.30 -4.00
CA LEU A 89 10.61 -10.26 -3.28
C LEU A 89 9.79 -10.86 -2.14
N PHE A 90 9.17 -12.02 -2.39
CA PHE A 90 8.42 -12.78 -1.40
C PHE A 90 8.85 -14.24 -1.42
N THR A 91 8.87 -14.86 -0.25
CA THR A 91 9.03 -16.31 -0.14
C THR A 91 7.81 -17.05 -0.70
N ASP A 92 7.98 -18.32 -1.09
CA ASP A 92 6.86 -19.19 -1.50
C ASP A 92 5.74 -19.25 -0.44
N ARG A 93 6.12 -19.19 0.85
CA ARG A 93 5.18 -19.15 1.96
C ARG A 93 4.35 -17.87 1.92
N GLU A 94 4.98 -16.72 1.71
CA GLU A 94 4.30 -15.44 1.62
C GLU A 94 3.40 -15.37 0.39
N TRP A 95 3.85 -15.84 -0.77
CA TRP A 95 3.00 -15.91 -1.98
C TRP A 95 1.72 -16.71 -1.75
N ARG A 96 1.80 -17.86 -1.06
CA ARG A 96 0.61 -18.63 -0.68
C ARG A 96 -0.31 -17.87 0.28
N LEU A 97 0.26 -17.17 1.25
CA LEU A 97 -0.50 -16.38 2.21
C LEU A 97 -1.16 -15.17 1.55
N ILE A 98 -0.48 -14.49 0.62
CA ILE A 98 -1.03 -13.41 -0.22
C ILE A 98 -2.22 -13.94 -1.04
N GLY A 99 -2.03 -15.05 -1.74
CA GLY A 99 -3.08 -15.67 -2.57
C GLY A 99 -4.31 -16.14 -1.77
N THR A 100 -4.11 -16.51 -0.50
CA THR A 100 -5.20 -16.93 0.40
C THR A 100 -5.69 -15.84 1.34
N ARG A 101 -5.15 -14.61 1.21
CA ARG A 101 -5.47 -13.44 2.05
C ARG A 101 -5.32 -13.72 3.55
N LYS A 102 -4.23 -14.39 3.91
CA LYS A 102 -3.88 -14.69 5.29
C LYS A 102 -2.64 -13.90 5.70
N VAL A 103 -2.50 -13.72 7.00
CA VAL A 103 -1.35 -13.11 7.65
C VAL A 103 -0.75 -14.15 8.60
N SER A 104 0.56 -14.09 8.79
CA SER A 104 1.26 -14.92 9.75
C SER A 104 2.48 -14.18 10.29
N VAL A 105 2.88 -14.53 11.50
CA VAL A 105 4.16 -14.06 12.08
C VAL A 105 5.33 -14.49 11.19
N GLY A 106 6.31 -13.60 11.07
CA GLY A 106 7.49 -13.77 10.20
C GLY A 106 7.25 -13.42 8.73
N MET A 107 6.05 -12.96 8.36
CA MET A 107 5.78 -12.40 7.03
C MET A 107 6.32 -10.98 6.94
N SER A 108 6.87 -10.58 5.79
CA SER A 108 7.28 -9.21 5.55
C SER A 108 6.09 -8.24 5.53
N GLU A 109 6.32 -6.99 5.89
CA GLU A 109 5.32 -5.93 5.86
C GLU A 109 4.76 -5.73 4.44
N ALA A 110 5.61 -5.83 3.42
CA ALA A 110 5.16 -5.78 2.03
C ALA A 110 4.20 -6.93 1.70
N ALA A 111 4.49 -8.15 2.15
CA ALA A 111 3.59 -9.29 1.96
C ALA A 111 2.27 -9.15 2.76
N LEU A 112 2.31 -8.56 3.97
CA LEU A 112 1.10 -8.17 4.71
C LEU A 112 0.23 -7.24 3.87
N ILE A 113 0.82 -6.16 3.34
CA ILE A 113 0.09 -5.18 2.54
C ILE A 113 -0.41 -5.80 1.23
N CYS A 114 0.36 -6.69 0.59
CA CYS A 114 -0.08 -7.42 -0.60
C CYS A 114 -1.25 -8.36 -0.29
N SER A 115 -1.28 -8.97 0.90
CA SER A 115 -2.33 -9.89 1.35
C SER A 115 -3.61 -9.15 1.75
N TRP A 116 -3.52 -8.20 2.68
CA TRP A 116 -4.67 -7.54 3.33
C TRP A 116 -4.90 -6.09 2.88
N GLY A 117 -3.92 -5.45 2.25
CA GLY A 117 -3.93 -4.03 1.94
C GLY A 117 -3.57 -3.16 3.14
N LEU A 118 -3.65 -1.85 2.95
CA LEU A 118 -3.62 -0.90 4.06
C LEU A 118 -4.97 -0.94 4.81
N PRO A 119 -5.00 -0.54 6.09
CA PRO A 119 -6.22 -0.26 6.80
C PRO A 119 -7.13 0.70 6.02
N ASP A 120 -8.42 0.41 6.01
CA ASP A 120 -9.43 1.27 5.40
C ASP A 120 -9.73 2.47 6.34
N SER A 121 -10.64 3.38 5.97
CA SER A 121 -10.89 4.63 6.69
C SER A 121 -11.34 4.50 8.16
N CYS A 122 -11.78 3.31 8.55
CA CYS A 122 -12.21 3.01 9.93
C CYS A 122 -11.10 2.37 10.77
N GLY A 123 -10.01 1.99 10.11
CA GLY A 123 -8.77 1.55 10.73
C GLY A 123 -7.70 2.64 10.72
N GLY A 124 -6.46 2.25 10.99
CA GLY A 124 -5.34 3.18 10.95
C GLY A 124 -3.99 2.49 11.10
N ILE A 125 -2.94 3.25 10.85
CA ILE A 125 -1.55 2.83 11.09
C ILE A 125 -1.00 3.74 12.18
N SER A 126 -0.51 3.14 13.26
CA SER A 126 0.13 3.85 14.35
C SER A 126 1.62 3.50 14.37
N HIS A 127 2.47 4.53 14.35
CA HIS A 127 3.91 4.37 14.45
C HIS A 127 4.34 4.70 15.88
N SER A 128 4.89 3.72 16.58
CA SER A 128 5.53 3.95 17.87
C SER A 128 7.00 4.31 17.66
N SER A 129 7.51 5.28 18.43
CA SER A 129 8.94 5.64 18.40
C SER A 129 9.85 4.57 18.99
N TYR A 130 9.30 3.68 19.83
CA TYR A 130 10.05 2.68 20.60
C TYR A 130 9.39 1.30 20.58
N GLY A 131 8.47 1.08 19.67
CA GLY A 131 7.72 -0.18 19.57
C GLY A 131 7.24 -0.44 18.16
N PRO A 132 6.52 -1.55 17.95
CA PRO A 132 6.11 -1.95 16.61
C PRO A 132 5.16 -0.94 15.98
N THR A 133 5.21 -0.84 14.65
CA THR A 133 4.15 -0.21 13.87
C THR A 133 2.90 -1.08 13.95
N GLN A 134 1.78 -0.50 14.37
CA GLN A 134 0.51 -1.19 14.48
C GLN A 134 -0.38 -0.87 13.28
N TYR A 135 -0.85 -1.92 12.61
CA TYR A 135 -1.86 -1.89 11.56
C TYR A 135 -3.21 -2.33 12.13
N ALA A 136 -4.15 -1.40 12.27
CA ALA A 136 -5.49 -1.67 12.80
C ALA A 136 -6.51 -1.78 11.66
N TYR A 137 -7.01 -3.00 11.39
CA TYR A 137 -8.07 -3.28 10.43
C TYR A 137 -9.41 -3.40 11.16
N GLN A 138 -10.20 -2.34 11.17
CA GLN A 138 -11.47 -2.27 11.90
C GLN A 138 -12.67 -2.21 10.94
N SER A 139 -13.79 -2.82 11.33
CA SER A 139 -15.08 -2.53 10.72
C SER A 139 -15.60 -1.19 11.23
N CYS A 140 -16.14 -0.35 10.33
CA CYS A 140 -16.80 0.90 10.69
C CYS A 140 -18.01 0.70 11.61
N GLU A 141 -18.58 -0.49 11.59
CA GLU A 141 -19.74 -0.86 12.42
C GLU A 141 -19.32 -1.42 13.79
N GLY A 142 -18.03 -1.53 14.08
CA GLY A 142 -17.49 -1.96 15.39
C GLY A 142 -17.50 -3.47 15.65
N TYR A 143 -18.06 -4.29 14.75
CA TYR A 143 -18.22 -5.73 14.97
C TYR A 143 -16.97 -6.60 14.82
N SER A 144 -15.86 -6.05 14.32
CA SER A 144 -14.59 -6.79 14.32
C SER A 144 -13.41 -5.84 14.21
N SER A 145 -12.36 -6.16 14.94
CA SER A 145 -11.09 -5.43 14.89
C SER A 145 -9.95 -6.43 14.80
N ARG A 146 -9.03 -6.21 13.86
CA ARG A 146 -7.82 -7.01 13.73
C ARG A 146 -6.63 -6.09 13.81
N PHE A 147 -5.64 -6.45 14.61
CA PHE A 147 -4.42 -5.68 14.76
C PHE A 147 -3.25 -6.53 14.30
N VAL A 148 -2.34 -5.94 13.53
CA VAL A 148 -1.09 -6.57 13.11
C VAL A 148 0.05 -5.67 13.56
N TYR A 149 1.05 -6.25 14.20
CA TYR A 149 2.21 -5.54 14.70
C TYR A 149 3.41 -5.87 13.81
N VAL A 150 4.11 -4.83 13.38
CA VAL A 150 5.26 -4.92 12.47
C VAL A 150 6.45 -4.24 13.12
N GLU A 151 7.55 -4.95 13.20
CA GLU A 151 8.85 -4.46 13.69
C GLU A 151 9.92 -4.79 12.65
N ASP A 152 10.78 -3.83 12.33
CA ASP A 152 11.83 -3.96 11.31
C ASP A 152 11.33 -4.55 9.98
N GLY A 153 10.14 -4.13 9.54
CA GLY A 153 9.53 -4.59 8.29
C GLY A 153 9.01 -6.02 8.32
N THR A 154 8.89 -6.65 9.49
CA THR A 154 8.40 -8.03 9.68
C THR A 154 7.22 -8.06 10.64
N VAL A 155 6.19 -8.87 10.34
CA VAL A 155 5.06 -9.12 11.22
C VAL A 155 5.54 -9.91 12.44
N THR A 156 5.43 -9.31 13.62
CA THR A 156 5.84 -9.94 14.90
C THR A 156 4.66 -10.53 15.66
N ASP A 157 3.47 -9.94 15.54
CA ASP A 157 2.27 -10.42 16.21
C ASP A 157 0.99 -10.00 15.46
N PHE A 158 -0.13 -10.68 15.70
CA PHE A 158 -1.45 -10.23 15.29
C PHE A 158 -2.56 -10.73 16.23
N SER A 159 -3.56 -9.87 16.44
CA SER A 159 -4.72 -10.15 17.30
C SER A 159 -6.02 -9.97 16.51
N VAL A 160 -7.00 -10.83 16.77
CA VAL A 160 -8.32 -10.78 16.13
C VAL A 160 -9.40 -10.74 17.21
N PHE A 161 -10.17 -9.66 17.23
CA PHE A 161 -11.33 -9.47 18.09
C PHE A 161 -12.60 -9.58 17.26
N ARG A 162 -13.54 -10.40 17.72
CA ARG A 162 -14.84 -10.66 17.11
C ARG A 162 -15.94 -10.30 18.08
#